data_AF-A0A7X4J444-F1
#
_entry.id   AF-A0A7X4J444-F1
#
_cell.length_a   1.000
_cell.length_b   1.000
_cell.length_c   1.000
_cell.angle_alpha   90.00
_cell.angle_beta   90.00
_cell.angle_gamma   90.00
#
_symmetry.space_group_name_H-M   'P 1'
#
loop_
_entity.id
_entity.type
_entity.pdbx_description
1 polymer ?
#
loop_
_entity_poly.entity_id
_entity_poly.type
_entity_poly.pdbx_seq_one_letter_code
_entity_poly.pdbx_strand_id
1 'polypeptide(L)'
;MKSFPTRSAANPAWTVILWLGLLTACGPAPAPSLDPMLPPSASELELLGASHLCDAKESVVKHWQGLRYEQVAWGSGEQLQRSEQRDQPDHDRFYFFDDEQHLVGAVFRYNRGLSLKPYPVLRETLSELIPSSTFYIDPTQLLSREGARSAVLYRTGDYTSTTQYLVLESEEDPTLLVASLAIDPYEQLLSSYHETFLPDLNRSLSATTGEPSPERDPSDDFLGLQQFARGEAALFGSCGAAQPAIAVDAYKRSIQLGLKDEARVAEAHHRLGLAFLDQGQLADAQLELEQALSLRPNAPAIISNLGRVLAEQQQQDRAIALFQRALILRPNFAEARFYLAASLEQTDTRRAIEEYETYLALVEGIPREAKRIRFVLERVKRLKGE
;
A
#
# COMPACT_ATOMS: atom_id res chain seq x y z
N MET A 1 -40.03 73.24 -35.85
CA MET A 1 -38.79 73.95 -36.23
C MET A 1 -38.67 75.24 -35.41
N LYS A 2 -38.00 75.17 -34.27
CA LYS A 2 -37.51 76.29 -33.46
C LYS A 2 -36.24 75.81 -32.76
N SER A 3 -35.22 76.65 -32.78
CA SER A 3 -33.82 76.35 -32.45
C SER A 3 -33.44 76.78 -31.03
N PHE A 4 -32.71 75.88 -30.33
CA PHE A 4 -31.74 76.06 -29.22
C PHE A 4 -32.23 76.70 -27.89
N PRO A 5 -31.63 76.42 -26.70
CA PRO A 5 -30.19 76.14 -26.49
C PRO A 5 -29.82 74.99 -25.52
N THR A 6 -28.51 74.76 -25.49
CA THR A 6 -27.71 73.89 -24.62
C THR A 6 -27.96 74.11 -23.12
N ARG A 7 -28.04 73.02 -22.35
CA ARG A 7 -28.02 73.04 -20.89
C ARG A 7 -27.00 72.06 -20.33
N SER A 8 -26.12 72.63 -19.50
CA SER A 8 -25.27 72.00 -18.50
C SER A 8 -26.04 71.02 -17.61
N ALA A 9 -25.42 69.88 -17.30
CA ALA A 9 -25.81 69.02 -16.19
C ALA A 9 -24.54 68.55 -15.45
N ALA A 10 -24.58 68.77 -14.14
CA ALA A 10 -23.52 68.55 -13.18
C ALA A 10 -23.28 67.07 -12.88
N ASN A 11 -22.02 66.71 -12.64
CA ASN A 11 -21.59 65.46 -12.00
C ASN A 11 -21.79 65.54 -10.49
N PRO A 12 -22.41 64.54 -9.84
CA PRO A 12 -22.20 64.28 -8.43
C PRO A 12 -21.27 63.08 -8.21
N ALA A 13 -20.47 63.24 -7.16
CA ALA A 13 -19.43 62.36 -6.65
C ALA A 13 -19.88 60.91 -6.44
N TRP A 14 -19.01 59.98 -6.86
CA TRP A 14 -19.03 58.60 -6.36
C TRP A 14 -18.19 58.55 -5.08
N THR A 15 -18.86 58.20 -3.99
CA THR A 15 -18.28 57.98 -2.67
C THR A 15 -17.44 56.70 -2.70
N VAL A 16 -16.14 56.85 -2.49
CA VAL A 16 -15.22 55.73 -2.22
C VAL A 16 -15.41 55.32 -0.76
N ILE A 17 -16.03 54.17 -0.53
CA ILE A 17 -16.10 53.57 0.81
C ILE A 17 -14.78 52.85 1.06
N LEU A 18 -13.94 53.43 1.92
CA LEU A 18 -12.80 52.76 2.54
C LEU A 18 -13.30 51.65 3.47
N TRP A 19 -13.01 50.40 3.14
CA TRP A 19 -13.05 49.30 4.11
C TRP A 19 -11.71 49.24 4.85
N LEU A 20 -11.70 49.75 6.08
CA LEU A 20 -10.62 49.52 7.04
C LEU A 20 -10.85 48.18 7.76
N GLY A 21 -9.90 47.26 7.56
CA GLY A 21 -9.31 46.46 8.63
C GLY A 21 -10.09 45.27 9.18
N LEU A 22 -9.66 44.07 8.79
CA LEU A 22 -9.40 42.94 9.69
C LEU A 22 -8.34 42.06 9.01
N LEU A 23 -7.06 42.38 9.24
CA LEU A 23 -5.94 41.50 8.89
C LEU A 23 -5.92 40.36 9.91
N THR A 24 -6.70 39.32 9.67
CA THR A 24 -6.45 38.01 10.28
C THR A 24 -5.18 37.46 9.63
N ALA A 25 -4.12 37.35 10.43
CA ALA A 25 -2.89 36.69 10.04
C ALA A 25 -3.21 35.27 9.55
N CYS A 26 -3.06 35.01 8.25
CA CYS A 26 -2.87 33.65 7.76
C CYS A 26 -1.50 33.20 8.30
N GLY A 27 -1.51 32.41 9.37
CA GLY A 27 -0.38 31.54 9.67
C GLY A 27 -0.16 30.58 8.49
N PRO A 28 1.07 30.07 8.30
CA PRO A 28 1.29 29.03 7.31
C PRO A 28 0.28 27.90 7.55
N ALA A 29 -0.42 27.49 6.50
CA ALA A 29 -1.24 26.28 6.56
C ALA A 29 -0.35 25.17 7.14
N PRO A 30 -0.83 24.39 8.12
CA PRO A 30 -0.06 23.24 8.59
C PRO A 30 0.35 22.42 7.37
N ALA A 31 1.61 22.00 7.32
CA ALA A 31 2.07 21.06 6.31
C ALA A 31 1.05 19.91 6.23
N PRO A 32 0.73 19.39 5.03
CA PRO A 32 -0.11 18.20 4.94
C PRO A 32 0.50 17.17 5.88
N SER A 33 -0.27 16.80 6.91
CA SER A 33 0.10 15.72 7.79
C SER A 33 0.43 14.52 6.91
N LEU A 34 1.63 13.97 7.04
CA LEU A 34 1.92 12.60 6.61
C LEU A 34 0.76 11.75 7.10
N ASP A 35 -0.01 11.15 6.18
CA ASP A 35 -1.26 10.44 6.48
C ASP A 35 -1.14 9.65 7.81
N PRO A 36 -1.74 10.14 8.90
CA PRO A 36 -1.69 9.46 10.17
C PRO A 36 -2.74 8.34 10.15
N MET A 37 -2.26 7.09 10.25
CA MET A 37 -2.92 5.86 10.74
C MET A 37 -4.30 5.51 10.13
N LEU A 38 -4.37 4.37 9.43
CA LEU A 38 -5.64 3.68 9.11
C LEU A 38 -6.47 3.50 10.41
N PRO A 39 -7.67 4.09 10.53
CA PRO A 39 -8.50 3.98 11.73
C PRO A 39 -9.50 2.81 11.63
N PRO A 40 -10.33 2.62 12.67
CA PRO A 40 -10.23 1.51 13.61
C PRO A 40 -10.25 0.13 12.91
N SER A 41 -9.34 -0.76 13.29
CA SER A 41 -9.40 -2.19 12.93
C SER A 41 -10.25 -3.00 13.90
N ALA A 42 -11.02 -2.31 14.76
CA ALA A 42 -11.76 -2.93 15.85
C ALA A 42 -12.87 -3.80 15.27
N SER A 43 -12.76 -5.09 15.55
CA SER A 43 -13.76 -6.06 15.17
C SER A 43 -13.88 -7.06 16.29
N GLU A 44 -15.11 -7.37 16.66
CA GLU A 44 -15.40 -8.50 17.54
C GLU A 44 -15.52 -9.82 16.76
N LEU A 45 -15.28 -9.80 15.44
CA LEU A 45 -15.10 -11.01 14.65
C LEU A 45 -13.73 -11.62 14.96
N GLU A 46 -13.74 -12.78 15.61
CA GLU A 46 -12.55 -13.59 15.82
C GLU A 46 -12.22 -14.39 14.53
N LEU A 47 -11.62 -13.72 13.55
CA LEU A 47 -11.32 -14.29 12.24
C LEU A 47 -10.19 -15.35 12.34
N LEU A 48 -9.02 -14.97 12.84
CA LEU A 48 -7.85 -15.86 12.92
C LEU A 48 -7.83 -16.76 14.17
N GLY A 49 -8.70 -16.53 15.16
CA GLY A 49 -8.61 -17.22 16.44
C GLY A 49 -7.29 -16.93 17.16
N ALA A 50 -6.62 -17.99 17.61
CA ALA A 50 -5.32 -17.92 18.27
C ALA A 50 -4.12 -17.76 17.31
N SER A 51 -4.35 -17.62 16.00
CA SER A 51 -3.28 -17.45 15.01
C SER A 51 -3.10 -15.99 14.63
N HIS A 52 -1.91 -15.64 14.15
CA HIS A 52 -1.57 -14.32 13.65
C HIS A 52 -0.94 -14.43 12.26
N LEU A 53 -1.05 -13.36 11.46
CA LEU A 53 -0.25 -13.25 10.24
C LEU A 53 1.22 -13.44 10.58
N CYS A 54 1.98 -14.02 9.65
CA CYS A 54 3.37 -14.42 9.81
C CYS A 54 3.64 -15.60 10.75
N ASP A 55 2.62 -16.20 11.38
CA ASP A 55 2.80 -17.47 12.09
C ASP A 55 3.22 -18.58 11.11
N ALA A 56 4.14 -19.44 11.54
CA ALA A 56 4.48 -20.65 10.79
C ALA A 56 3.27 -21.60 10.69
N LYS A 57 3.12 -22.25 9.53
CA LYS A 57 2.03 -23.21 9.26
C LYS A 57 1.84 -24.24 10.37
N GLU A 58 2.93 -24.81 10.87
CA GLU A 58 2.90 -25.80 11.94
C GLU A 58 2.25 -25.26 13.23
N SER A 59 2.54 -24.00 13.58
CA SER A 59 1.95 -23.32 14.74
C SER A 59 0.46 -23.06 14.53
N VAL A 60 0.06 -22.59 13.35
CA VAL A 60 -1.34 -22.37 12.99
C VAL A 60 -2.15 -23.66 13.09
N VAL A 61 -1.66 -24.74 12.47
CA VAL A 61 -2.33 -26.05 12.49
C VAL A 61 -2.40 -26.64 13.91
N LYS A 62 -1.39 -26.41 14.75
CA LYS A 62 -1.39 -26.86 16.14
C LYS A 62 -2.54 -26.25 16.95
N HIS A 63 -2.92 -25.00 16.67
CA HIS A 63 -4.07 -24.36 17.32
C HIS A 63 -5.42 -24.98 16.95
N TRP A 64 -5.49 -25.78 15.87
CA TRP A 64 -6.74 -26.40 15.42
C TRP A 64 -7.08 -27.71 16.15
N GLN A 65 -6.24 -28.17 17.08
CA GLN A 65 -6.55 -29.26 18.03
C GLN A 65 -7.14 -30.54 17.41
N GLY A 66 -6.76 -30.90 16.18
CA GLY A 66 -7.22 -32.11 15.49
C GLY A 66 -8.46 -31.93 14.60
N LEU A 67 -8.91 -30.70 14.35
CA LEU A 67 -9.84 -30.42 13.25
C LEU A 67 -9.25 -30.88 11.92
N ARG A 68 -10.11 -31.43 11.05
CA ARG A 68 -9.71 -31.81 9.69
C ARG A 68 -9.55 -30.56 8.84
N TYR A 69 -8.56 -30.58 7.96
CA TYR A 69 -8.36 -29.58 6.93
C TYR A 69 -7.92 -30.26 5.64
N GLU A 70 -8.26 -29.64 4.53
CA GLU A 70 -7.77 -30.00 3.21
C GLU A 70 -6.61 -29.08 2.85
N GLN A 71 -5.58 -29.65 2.22
CA GLN A 71 -4.44 -28.91 1.71
C GLN A 71 -4.48 -28.93 0.18
N VAL A 72 -4.44 -27.76 -0.42
CA VAL A 72 -4.36 -27.58 -1.88
C VAL A 72 -3.22 -26.65 -2.24
N ALA A 73 -2.71 -26.79 -3.47
CA ALA A 73 -1.70 -25.87 -3.99
C ALA A 73 -2.29 -24.47 -4.17
N TRP A 74 -1.50 -23.44 -3.90
CA TRP A 74 -1.84 -22.04 -4.16
C TRP A 74 -0.65 -21.32 -4.76
N GLY A 75 -0.55 -21.37 -6.09
CA GLY A 75 0.65 -20.91 -6.79
C GLY A 75 1.88 -21.71 -6.37
N SER A 76 2.94 -21.02 -5.93
CA SER A 76 4.12 -21.63 -5.33
C SER A 76 3.97 -22.00 -3.85
N GLY A 77 2.93 -21.45 -3.20
CA GLY A 77 2.61 -21.67 -1.78
C GLY A 77 1.50 -22.71 -1.57
N GLU A 78 0.89 -22.64 -0.39
CA GLU A 78 -0.13 -23.60 0.04
C GLU A 78 -1.39 -22.90 0.55
N GLN A 79 -2.54 -23.48 0.26
CA GLN A 79 -3.81 -23.10 0.87
C GLN A 79 -4.30 -24.25 1.75
N LEU A 80 -4.68 -23.94 2.98
CA LEU A 80 -5.40 -24.85 3.87
C LEU A 80 -6.86 -24.42 3.98
N GLN A 81 -7.79 -25.34 3.68
CA GLN A 81 -9.21 -25.15 3.93
C GLN A 81 -9.63 -25.96 5.15
N ARG A 82 -10.11 -25.28 6.19
CA ARG A 82 -10.51 -25.96 7.43
C ARG A 82 -11.95 -26.46 7.33
N SER A 83 -12.20 -27.74 7.64
CA SER A 83 -13.55 -28.28 7.72
C SER A 83 -14.23 -27.83 9.03
N GLU A 84 -15.42 -27.25 8.94
CA GLU A 84 -16.20 -26.80 10.10
C GLU A 84 -16.73 -27.98 10.94
N GLN A 85 -16.97 -27.72 12.23
CA GLN A 85 -17.84 -28.59 13.04
C GLN A 85 -19.29 -28.40 12.57
N ARG A 86 -20.07 -29.48 12.58
CA ARG A 86 -21.38 -29.62 11.92
C ARG A 86 -22.47 -28.61 12.33
N ASP A 87 -22.23 -27.81 13.37
CA ASP A 87 -23.21 -26.89 14.00
C ASP A 87 -22.82 -25.39 13.92
N GLN A 88 -21.74 -25.02 13.21
CA GLN A 88 -21.36 -23.61 12.99
C GLN A 88 -21.92 -23.06 11.66
N PRO A 89 -22.05 -21.72 11.51
CA PRO A 89 -22.57 -21.11 10.30
C PRO A 89 -21.84 -21.60 9.04
N ASP A 90 -22.56 -21.60 7.92
CA ASP A 90 -22.09 -22.02 6.59
C ASP A 90 -21.06 -21.01 6.04
N HIS A 91 -19.83 -21.08 6.56
CA HIS A 91 -18.69 -20.27 6.09
C HIS A 91 -17.44 -21.11 5.85
N ASP A 92 -16.75 -20.78 4.76
CA ASP A 92 -15.47 -21.37 4.39
C ASP A 92 -14.32 -20.53 4.94
N ARG A 93 -13.28 -21.20 5.44
CA ARG A 93 -12.07 -20.55 5.95
C ARG A 93 -10.85 -21.06 5.19
N PHE A 94 -10.22 -20.16 4.46
CA PHE A 94 -9.02 -20.42 3.67
C PHE A 94 -7.84 -19.72 4.33
N TYR A 95 -6.75 -20.45 4.55
CA TYR A 95 -5.51 -19.94 5.13
C TYR A 95 -4.40 -20.11 4.08
N PHE A 96 -3.66 -19.06 3.81
CA PHE A 96 -2.69 -19.00 2.71
C PHE A 96 -1.27 -18.86 3.25
N PHE A 97 -0.39 -19.71 2.77
CA PHE A 97 1.00 -19.81 3.19
C PHE A 97 1.93 -19.57 2.01
N ASP A 98 2.99 -18.79 2.23
CA ASP A 98 4.05 -18.56 1.23
C ASP A 98 5.02 -19.75 1.14
N ASP A 99 6.06 -19.61 0.29
CA ASP A 99 7.11 -20.60 0.09
C ASP A 99 7.90 -20.90 1.39
N GLU A 100 7.92 -19.94 2.32
CA GLU A 100 8.52 -20.06 3.65
C GLU A 100 7.56 -20.64 4.69
N GLN A 101 6.33 -21.00 4.30
CA GLN A 101 5.26 -21.49 5.16
C GLN A 101 4.82 -20.52 6.26
N HIS A 102 4.94 -19.22 6.03
CA HIS A 102 4.33 -18.19 6.87
C HIS A 102 2.89 -17.93 6.46
N LEU A 103 1.99 -17.72 7.43
CA LEU A 103 0.62 -17.31 7.16
C LEU A 103 0.60 -15.89 6.58
N VAL A 104 0.48 -15.76 5.26
CA VAL A 104 0.46 -14.46 4.57
C VAL A 104 -0.94 -13.88 4.45
N GLY A 105 -1.97 -14.70 4.62
CA GLY A 105 -3.34 -14.22 4.75
C GLY A 105 -4.38 -15.30 4.97
N ALA A 106 -5.61 -14.87 5.20
CA ALA A 106 -6.77 -15.72 5.36
C ALA A 106 -8.01 -15.06 4.74
N VAL A 107 -8.89 -15.88 4.17
CA VAL A 107 -10.16 -15.47 3.57
C VAL A 107 -11.30 -16.25 4.22
N PHE A 108 -12.33 -15.53 4.63
CA PHE A 108 -13.53 -16.03 5.30
C PHE A 108 -14.73 -15.73 4.42
N ARG A 109 -15.30 -16.76 3.81
CA ARG A 109 -16.45 -16.65 2.90
C ARG A 109 -17.71 -17.11 3.62
N TYR A 110 -18.70 -16.24 3.74
CA TYR A 110 -20.00 -16.53 4.34
C TYR A 110 -21.02 -16.83 3.22
N ASN A 111 -21.26 -18.11 2.93
CA ASN A 111 -22.02 -18.55 1.75
C ASN A 111 -23.47 -18.03 1.72
N ARG A 112 -24.05 -17.80 2.91
CA ARG A 112 -25.40 -17.24 3.08
C ARG A 112 -25.39 -15.79 3.56
N GLY A 113 -24.20 -15.21 3.71
CA GLY A 113 -23.98 -13.95 4.39
C GLY A 113 -24.07 -14.05 5.91
N LEU A 114 -23.27 -13.22 6.59
CA LEU A 114 -23.29 -13.04 8.04
C LEU A 114 -23.99 -11.72 8.37
N SER A 115 -25.13 -11.78 9.07
CA SER A 115 -25.78 -10.57 9.61
C SER A 115 -24.81 -9.85 10.55
N LEU A 116 -24.60 -8.55 10.31
CA LEU A 116 -23.76 -7.71 11.16
C LEU A 116 -24.52 -7.07 12.33
N LYS A 117 -25.85 -7.28 12.45
CA LYS A 117 -26.63 -6.79 13.60
C LYS A 117 -26.03 -7.17 14.97
N PRO A 118 -25.60 -8.43 15.19
CA PRO A 118 -25.00 -8.84 16.47
C PRO A 118 -23.61 -8.28 16.73
N TYR A 119 -23.01 -7.58 15.75
CA TYR A 119 -21.63 -7.11 15.79
C TYR A 119 -21.58 -5.57 15.82
N PRO A 120 -22.01 -4.91 16.92
CA PRO A 120 -22.06 -3.46 17.02
C PRO A 120 -20.70 -2.78 16.85
N VAL A 121 -19.60 -3.39 17.32
CA VAL A 121 -18.25 -2.79 17.22
C VAL A 121 -17.79 -2.75 15.77
N LEU A 122 -18.02 -3.85 15.04
CA LEU A 122 -17.70 -3.89 13.62
C LEU A 122 -18.58 -2.92 12.83
N ARG A 123 -19.88 -2.83 13.11
CA ARG A 123 -20.76 -1.88 12.42
C ARG A 123 -20.35 -0.43 12.63
N GLU A 124 -20.00 -0.05 13.86
CA GLU A 124 -19.47 1.28 14.18
C GLU A 124 -18.20 1.54 13.37
N THR A 125 -17.25 0.61 13.43
CA THR A 125 -16.00 0.67 12.67
C THR A 125 -16.24 0.87 11.16
N LEU A 126 -17.07 0.04 10.54
CA LEU A 126 -17.38 0.15 9.11
C LEU A 126 -18.06 1.48 8.76
N SER A 127 -18.84 2.07 9.68
CA SER A 127 -19.50 3.37 9.46
C SER A 127 -18.54 4.56 9.48
N GLU A 128 -17.38 4.41 10.12
CA GLU A 128 -16.32 5.43 10.17
C GLU A 128 -15.36 5.33 8.97
N LEU A 129 -15.32 4.17 8.30
CA LEU A 129 -14.45 3.94 7.14
C LEU A 129 -15.06 4.54 5.88
N ILE A 130 -14.20 5.18 5.07
CA ILE A 130 -14.56 5.56 3.71
C ILE A 130 -14.59 4.29 2.85
N PRO A 131 -15.72 3.99 2.16
CA PRO A 131 -15.78 2.88 1.21
C PRO A 131 -14.64 2.93 0.20
N SER A 132 -13.91 1.83 0.06
CA SER A 132 -12.86 1.70 -0.96
C SER A 132 -13.44 1.49 -2.34
N SER A 133 -14.58 0.80 -2.43
CA SER A 133 -15.33 0.58 -3.68
C SER A 133 -16.78 0.21 -3.38
N THR A 134 -17.69 0.53 -4.29
CA THR A 134 -19.10 0.14 -4.25
C THR A 134 -19.46 -0.54 -5.58
N PHE A 135 -20.07 -1.72 -5.50
CA PHE A 135 -20.44 -2.55 -6.63
C PHE A 135 -21.96 -2.75 -6.64
N TYR A 136 -22.60 -2.67 -7.80
CA TYR A 136 -24.00 -3.03 -7.95
C TYR A 136 -24.10 -4.49 -8.40
N ILE A 137 -24.78 -5.32 -7.61
CA ILE A 137 -24.86 -6.77 -7.84
C ILE A 137 -25.69 -7.09 -9.09
N ASP A 138 -26.73 -6.29 -9.31
CA ASP A 138 -27.54 -6.34 -10.52
C ASP A 138 -27.73 -4.90 -11.06
N PRO A 139 -26.89 -4.48 -12.02
CA PRO A 139 -27.00 -3.16 -12.62
C PRO A 139 -28.34 -2.92 -13.33
N THR A 140 -29.08 -3.97 -13.70
CA THR A 140 -30.39 -3.83 -14.35
C THR A 140 -31.45 -3.28 -13.38
N GLN A 141 -31.26 -3.50 -12.07
CA GLN A 141 -32.13 -2.97 -11.01
C GLN A 141 -31.97 -1.48 -10.78
N LEU A 142 -30.89 -0.85 -11.28
CA LEU A 142 -30.72 0.61 -11.22
C LEU A 142 -31.84 1.36 -11.95
N LEU A 143 -32.48 0.70 -12.92
CA LEU A 143 -33.61 1.24 -13.69
C LEU A 143 -34.97 0.94 -13.04
N SER A 144 -34.99 0.12 -11.99
CA SER A 144 -36.21 -0.29 -11.27
C SER A 144 -36.49 0.64 -10.09
N ARG A 145 -37.75 0.64 -9.61
CA ARG A 145 -38.14 1.38 -8.39
C ARG A 145 -37.68 0.71 -7.09
N GLU A 146 -37.22 -0.55 -7.16
CA GLU A 146 -36.86 -1.35 -5.99
C GLU A 146 -35.45 -1.02 -5.46
N GLY A 147 -34.65 -0.27 -6.22
CA GLY A 147 -33.28 0.08 -5.87
C GLY A 147 -32.31 -1.08 -6.11
N ALA A 148 -31.11 -0.79 -6.62
CA ALA A 148 -30.10 -1.81 -6.85
C ALA A 148 -29.42 -2.19 -5.53
N ARG A 149 -29.27 -3.49 -5.26
CA ARG A 149 -28.47 -3.97 -4.13
C ARG A 149 -26.99 -3.66 -4.39
N SER A 150 -26.37 -2.95 -3.47
CA SER A 150 -24.93 -2.65 -3.48
C SER A 150 -24.16 -3.59 -2.55
N ALA A 151 -22.96 -3.95 -2.98
CA ALA A 151 -21.91 -4.49 -2.13
C ALA A 151 -20.82 -3.42 -1.97
N VAL A 152 -20.37 -3.20 -0.75
CA VAL A 152 -19.33 -2.22 -0.42
C VAL A 152 -18.09 -2.93 0.10
N LEU A 153 -16.94 -2.52 -0.41
CA LEU A 153 -15.63 -2.96 0.07
C LEU A 153 -15.09 -1.92 1.05
N TYR A 154 -14.91 -2.35 2.30
CA TYR A 154 -14.20 -1.60 3.32
C TYR A 154 -12.78 -2.15 3.48
N ARG A 155 -11.82 -1.25 3.70
CA ARG A 155 -10.40 -1.58 3.96
C ARG A 155 -9.98 -0.89 5.26
N THR A 156 -9.35 -1.64 6.14
CA THR A 156 -8.71 -1.18 7.38
C THR A 156 -7.43 -2.00 7.59
N GLY A 157 -6.64 -1.71 8.62
CA GLY A 157 -5.39 -2.42 8.84
C GLY A 157 -4.39 -1.64 9.68
N ASP A 158 -3.14 -2.08 9.64
CA ASP A 158 -2.01 -1.39 10.23
C ASP A 158 -0.96 -1.03 9.16
N TYR A 159 0.31 -0.91 9.54
CA TYR A 159 1.39 -0.54 8.61
C TYR A 159 1.94 -1.73 7.81
N THR A 160 1.47 -2.94 8.09
CA THR A 160 2.01 -4.20 7.55
C THR A 160 0.95 -5.15 7.05
N SER A 161 -0.32 -4.91 7.38
CA SER A 161 -1.43 -5.77 7.07
C SER A 161 -2.70 -4.99 6.76
N THR A 162 -3.50 -5.60 5.90
CA THR A 162 -4.78 -5.06 5.47
C THR A 162 -5.89 -6.09 5.72
N THR A 163 -6.98 -5.61 6.32
CA THR A 163 -8.24 -6.31 6.46
C THR A 163 -9.26 -5.73 5.50
N GLN A 164 -9.91 -6.59 4.73
CA GLN A 164 -10.99 -6.21 3.82
C GLN A 164 -12.31 -6.83 4.26
N TYR A 165 -13.40 -6.07 4.15
CA TYR A 165 -14.76 -6.54 4.38
C TYR A 165 -15.62 -6.22 3.15
N LEU A 166 -16.18 -7.24 2.51
CA LEU A 166 -17.17 -7.09 1.46
C LEU A 166 -18.57 -7.26 2.05
N VAL A 167 -19.33 -6.17 2.12
CA VAL A 167 -20.60 -6.10 2.84
C VAL A 167 -21.73 -5.75 1.87
N LEU A 168 -22.81 -6.52 1.90
CA LEU A 168 -24.08 -6.14 1.30
C LEU A 168 -24.74 -5.06 2.14
N GLU A 169 -25.00 -3.91 1.54
CA GLU A 169 -25.68 -2.82 2.23
C GLU A 169 -27.17 -3.12 2.39
N SER A 170 -27.66 -2.82 3.59
CA SER A 170 -29.07 -2.83 3.95
C SER A 170 -29.24 -1.85 5.10
N GLU A 171 -30.29 -1.03 5.06
CA GLU A 171 -30.59 -0.06 6.13
C GLU A 171 -30.82 -0.75 7.48
N GLU A 172 -31.40 -1.96 7.46
CA GLU A 172 -31.74 -2.70 8.67
C GLU A 172 -30.69 -3.76 9.02
N ASP A 173 -30.14 -4.48 8.04
CA ASP A 173 -29.33 -5.68 8.26
C ASP A 173 -28.14 -5.81 7.31
N PRO A 174 -27.08 -5.00 7.50
CA PRO A 174 -25.89 -5.12 6.68
C PRO A 174 -25.32 -6.53 6.82
N THR A 175 -24.97 -7.15 5.70
CA THR A 175 -24.62 -8.57 5.63
C THR A 175 -23.21 -8.73 5.08
N LEU A 176 -22.30 -9.28 5.87
CA LEU A 176 -20.93 -9.58 5.45
C LEU A 176 -20.90 -10.82 4.55
N LEU A 177 -20.27 -10.71 3.39
CA LEU A 177 -20.09 -11.82 2.45
C LEU A 177 -18.72 -12.44 2.56
N VAL A 178 -17.69 -11.60 2.57
CA VAL A 178 -16.30 -12.03 2.60
C VAL A 178 -15.53 -11.10 3.51
N ALA A 179 -14.75 -11.66 4.44
CA ALA A 179 -13.69 -10.95 5.11
C ALA A 179 -12.34 -11.54 4.67
N SER A 180 -11.36 -10.70 4.39
CA SER A 180 -9.99 -11.15 4.19
C SER A 180 -9.02 -10.36 5.06
N LEU A 181 -7.93 -11.02 5.43
CA LEU A 181 -6.83 -10.41 6.16
C LEU A 181 -5.54 -10.89 5.49
N ALA A 182 -4.66 -9.97 5.10
CA ALA A 182 -3.40 -10.31 4.46
C ALA A 182 -2.30 -9.35 4.91
N ILE A 183 -1.04 -9.81 4.89
CA ILE A 183 0.07 -8.87 4.88
C ILE A 183 0.03 -8.05 3.58
N ASP A 184 0.40 -6.77 3.65
CA ASP A 184 0.13 -5.82 2.56
C ASP A 184 0.61 -6.26 1.16
N PRO A 185 1.80 -6.88 1.01
CA PRO A 185 2.25 -7.36 -0.29
C PRO A 185 1.31 -8.37 -0.96
N TYR A 186 0.56 -9.14 -0.17
CA TYR A 186 -0.35 -10.19 -0.65
C TYR A 186 -1.80 -9.73 -0.74
N GLU A 187 -2.12 -8.50 -0.35
CA GLU A 187 -3.48 -7.97 -0.31
C GLU A 187 -4.21 -8.15 -1.65
N GLN A 188 -3.55 -7.84 -2.77
CA GLN A 188 -4.15 -7.93 -4.10
C GLN A 188 -4.51 -9.38 -4.47
N LEU A 189 -3.69 -10.35 -4.05
CA LEU A 189 -3.87 -11.78 -4.33
C LEU A 189 -4.98 -12.40 -3.48
N LEU A 190 -5.23 -11.84 -2.30
CA LEU A 190 -6.17 -12.33 -1.30
C LEU A 190 -7.35 -11.38 -1.10
N SER A 191 -7.68 -10.62 -2.15
CA SER A 191 -8.72 -9.61 -2.05
C SER A 191 -10.10 -10.24 -1.88
N SER A 192 -10.92 -9.65 -1.01
CA SER A 192 -12.26 -10.16 -0.68
C SER A 192 -13.26 -10.09 -1.85
N TYR A 193 -12.93 -9.38 -2.94
CA TYR A 193 -13.75 -9.34 -4.16
C TYR A 193 -13.19 -10.22 -5.29
N HIS A 194 -12.13 -10.99 -5.05
CA HIS A 194 -11.62 -11.92 -6.05
C HIS A 194 -12.67 -12.98 -6.40
N GLU A 195 -12.85 -13.27 -7.69
CA GLU A 195 -13.96 -14.12 -8.18
C GLU A 195 -14.00 -15.50 -7.52
N THR A 196 -12.83 -16.05 -7.18
CA THR A 196 -12.70 -17.35 -6.50
C THR A 196 -13.32 -17.38 -5.11
N PHE A 197 -13.45 -16.22 -4.44
CA PHE A 197 -13.95 -16.11 -3.07
C PHE A 197 -15.38 -15.58 -2.99
N LEU A 198 -15.90 -15.01 -4.08
CA LEU A 198 -17.27 -14.50 -4.08
C LEU A 198 -18.27 -15.65 -3.97
N PRO A 199 -19.26 -15.55 -3.06
CA PRO A 199 -20.36 -16.51 -3.05
C PRO A 199 -21.22 -16.34 -4.31
N ASP A 200 -21.90 -17.40 -4.75
CA ASP A 200 -22.86 -17.37 -5.86
C ASP A 200 -24.07 -16.48 -5.48
N LEU A 201 -23.96 -15.16 -5.70
CA LEU A 201 -24.99 -14.17 -5.32
C LEU A 201 -26.32 -14.34 -6.07
N ASN A 202 -26.33 -15.10 -7.18
CA ASN A 202 -27.51 -15.39 -8.00
C ASN A 202 -28.31 -16.63 -7.57
N ARG A 203 -27.83 -17.44 -6.61
CA ARG A 203 -28.53 -18.67 -6.21
C ARG A 203 -29.61 -18.43 -5.16
N SER A 204 -30.83 -18.22 -5.63
CA SER A 204 -32.03 -18.74 -4.96
C SER A 204 -32.05 -20.27 -5.07
N LEU A 205 -32.03 -20.97 -3.93
CA LEU A 205 -32.54 -22.34 -3.73
C LEU A 205 -32.28 -23.36 -4.85
N SER A 206 -31.03 -23.82 -5.02
CA SER A 206 -30.77 -25.21 -5.39
C SER A 206 -29.34 -25.64 -5.09
N ALA A 207 -29.25 -26.71 -4.31
CA ALA A 207 -28.04 -27.33 -3.82
C ALA A 207 -27.23 -27.94 -4.98
N THR A 208 -26.13 -27.29 -5.30
CA THR A 208 -24.89 -27.95 -5.77
C THR A 208 -23.74 -27.08 -5.28
N THR A 209 -22.99 -27.59 -4.31
CA THR A 209 -21.75 -27.01 -3.81
C THR A 209 -20.78 -26.86 -4.99
N GLY A 210 -20.67 -25.66 -5.54
CA GLY A 210 -19.55 -25.30 -6.39
C GLY A 210 -18.36 -25.05 -5.47
N GLU A 211 -17.51 -26.06 -5.29
CA GLU A 211 -16.18 -25.84 -4.74
C GLU A 211 -15.50 -24.76 -5.60
N PRO A 212 -14.91 -23.71 -5.01
CA PRO A 212 -13.99 -22.87 -5.78
C PRO A 212 -12.92 -23.82 -6.31
N SER A 213 -12.94 -24.07 -7.62
CA SER A 213 -11.95 -24.95 -8.22
C SER A 213 -10.60 -24.26 -8.01
N PRO A 214 -9.64 -24.90 -7.31
CA PRO A 214 -8.28 -24.37 -7.27
C PRO A 214 -7.87 -24.19 -8.73
N GLU A 215 -7.29 -23.03 -9.08
CA GLU A 215 -6.67 -22.84 -10.38
C GLU A 215 -5.67 -23.97 -10.56
N ARG A 216 -6.05 -25.03 -11.30
CA ARG A 216 -5.23 -26.24 -11.45
C ARG A 216 -3.91 -25.96 -12.16
N ASP A 217 -3.82 -24.79 -12.79
CA ASP A 217 -2.63 -24.23 -13.42
C ASP A 217 -2.68 -22.71 -13.27
N PRO A 218 -2.05 -22.14 -12.22
CA PRO A 218 -2.05 -20.70 -12.00
C PRO A 218 -1.32 -20.01 -13.15
N SER A 219 -1.86 -18.88 -13.61
CA SER A 219 -1.19 -18.16 -14.70
C SER A 219 0.21 -17.69 -14.29
N ASP A 220 1.14 -17.65 -15.24
CA ASP A 220 2.48 -17.12 -15.06
C ASP A 220 2.48 -15.72 -14.41
N ASP A 221 1.51 -14.88 -14.75
CA ASP A 221 1.32 -13.54 -14.16
C ASP A 221 0.92 -13.60 -12.69
N PHE A 222 0.03 -14.52 -12.30
CA PHE A 222 -0.32 -14.76 -10.89
C PHE A 222 0.89 -15.22 -10.09
N LEU A 223 1.64 -16.21 -10.60
CA LEU A 223 2.87 -16.70 -9.97
C LEU A 223 3.91 -15.58 -9.85
N GLY A 224 4.04 -14.75 -10.89
CA GLY A 224 4.94 -13.60 -10.90
C GLY A 224 4.57 -12.58 -9.82
N LEU A 225 3.27 -12.28 -9.66
CA LEU A 225 2.77 -11.39 -8.61
C LEU A 225 2.96 -11.98 -7.21
N GLN A 226 2.75 -13.28 -7.04
CA GLN A 226 2.97 -13.98 -5.78
C GLN A 226 4.45 -13.91 -5.36
N GLN A 227 5.37 -14.15 -6.30
CA GLN A 227 6.80 -14.03 -6.03
C GLN A 227 7.24 -12.56 -5.83
N PHE A 228 6.58 -11.60 -6.48
CA PHE A 228 6.79 -10.18 -6.18
C PHE A 228 6.39 -9.86 -4.73
N ALA A 229 5.21 -10.31 -4.30
CA ALA A 229 4.70 -10.12 -2.94
C ALA A 229 5.63 -10.75 -1.88
N ARG A 230 6.11 -11.97 -2.15
CA ARG A 230 7.13 -12.65 -1.35
C ARG A 230 8.40 -11.81 -1.24
N GLY A 231 8.86 -11.24 -2.35
CA GLY A 231 10.02 -10.36 -2.40
C GLY A 231 9.86 -9.11 -1.52
N GLU A 232 8.72 -8.42 -1.63
CA GLU A 232 8.42 -7.24 -0.80
C GLU A 232 8.38 -7.60 0.70
N ALA A 233 7.68 -8.69 1.04
CA ALA A 233 7.56 -9.15 2.42
C ALA A 233 8.94 -9.46 3.03
N ALA A 234 9.81 -10.10 2.27
CA ALA A 234 11.17 -10.42 2.68
C ALA A 234 12.08 -9.19 2.75
N LEU A 235 12.02 -8.30 1.75
CA LEU A 235 12.88 -7.11 1.68
C LEU A 235 12.59 -6.13 2.82
N PHE A 236 11.31 -5.91 3.12
CA PHE A 236 10.88 -4.93 4.12
C PHE A 236 10.59 -5.52 5.49
N GLY A 237 10.69 -6.84 5.64
CA GLY A 237 10.53 -7.51 6.92
C GLY A 237 9.07 -7.49 7.42
N SER A 238 8.10 -7.72 6.54
CA SER A 238 6.67 -7.81 6.94
C SER A 238 6.45 -8.88 8.01
N CYS A 239 7.24 -9.95 7.97
CA CYS A 239 7.23 -11.04 8.94
C CYS A 239 8.49 -11.07 9.84
N GLY A 240 9.04 -9.90 10.19
CA GLY A 240 10.15 -9.77 11.14
C GLY A 240 11.37 -9.07 10.57
N ALA A 241 12.55 -9.67 10.70
CA ALA A 241 13.77 -9.08 10.14
C ALA A 241 13.75 -9.16 8.61
N ALA A 242 14.35 -8.17 7.93
CA ALA A 242 14.54 -8.21 6.49
C ALA A 242 15.43 -9.40 6.10
N GLN A 243 15.05 -10.09 5.03
CA GLN A 243 15.69 -11.30 4.50
C GLN A 243 16.06 -11.06 3.02
N PRO A 244 17.13 -10.28 2.74
CA PRO A 244 17.45 -9.86 1.37
C PRO A 244 17.79 -11.04 0.45
N ALA A 245 18.23 -12.18 0.98
CA ALA A 245 18.45 -13.39 0.18
C ALA A 245 17.15 -13.99 -0.38
N ILE A 246 16.10 -14.02 0.43
CA ILE A 246 14.76 -14.43 -0.01
C ILE A 246 14.22 -13.42 -1.02
N ALA A 247 14.39 -12.13 -0.75
CA ALA A 247 13.97 -11.07 -1.67
C ALA A 247 14.64 -11.19 -3.05
N VAL A 248 15.96 -11.41 -3.12
CA VAL A 248 16.68 -11.60 -4.39
C VAL A 248 16.13 -12.80 -5.17
N ASP A 249 15.93 -13.95 -4.52
CA ASP A 249 15.35 -15.14 -5.17
C ASP A 249 13.93 -14.86 -5.68
N ALA A 250 13.08 -14.26 -4.84
CA ALA A 250 11.69 -13.97 -5.14
C ALA A 250 11.53 -13.00 -6.33
N TYR A 251 12.25 -11.87 -6.34
CA TYR A 251 12.16 -10.92 -7.46
C TYR A 251 12.74 -11.50 -8.76
N LYS A 252 13.81 -12.31 -8.70
CA LYS A 252 14.31 -13.00 -9.89
C LYS A 252 13.27 -13.93 -10.47
N ARG A 253 12.59 -14.73 -9.63
CA ARG A 253 11.49 -15.61 -10.08
C ARG A 253 10.33 -14.80 -10.64
N SER A 254 9.95 -13.71 -9.97
CA SER A 254 8.90 -12.80 -10.45
C SER A 254 9.16 -12.28 -11.86
N ILE A 255 10.39 -11.83 -12.13
CA ILE A 255 10.80 -11.36 -13.47
C ILE A 255 10.80 -12.52 -14.48
N GLN A 256 11.31 -13.70 -14.11
CA GLN A 256 11.38 -14.88 -14.98
C GLN A 256 10.00 -15.40 -15.38
N LEU A 257 9.02 -15.32 -14.48
CA LEU A 257 7.64 -15.71 -14.72
C LEU A 257 6.89 -14.72 -15.64
N GLY A 258 7.48 -13.58 -16.00
CA GLY A 258 6.92 -12.73 -17.05
C GLY A 258 5.67 -11.95 -16.63
N LEU A 259 5.84 -11.01 -15.68
CA LEU A 259 4.83 -10.01 -15.34
C LEU A 259 4.34 -9.28 -16.60
N LYS A 260 3.02 -9.15 -16.77
CA LYS A 260 2.43 -8.56 -18.00
C LYS A 260 2.60 -7.05 -18.10
N ASP A 261 2.75 -6.36 -16.98
CA ASP A 261 2.81 -4.90 -16.89
C ASP A 261 4.26 -4.42 -16.82
N GLU A 262 4.71 -3.66 -17.82
CA GLU A 262 6.06 -3.07 -17.87
C GLU A 262 6.39 -2.24 -16.63
N ALA A 263 5.38 -1.56 -16.04
CA ALA A 263 5.59 -0.78 -14.82
C ALA A 263 5.92 -1.69 -13.62
N ARG A 264 5.32 -2.89 -13.56
CA ARG A 264 5.62 -3.90 -12.53
C ARG A 264 6.96 -4.57 -12.79
N VAL A 265 7.31 -4.85 -14.05
CA VAL A 265 8.65 -5.35 -14.41
C VAL A 265 9.72 -4.36 -13.97
N ALA A 266 9.52 -3.07 -14.23
CA ALA A 266 10.44 -2.01 -13.79
C ALA A 266 10.57 -1.95 -12.27
N GLU A 267 9.45 -2.06 -11.54
CA GLU A 267 9.48 -2.10 -10.08
C GLU A 267 10.19 -3.37 -9.56
N ALA A 268 9.99 -4.53 -10.18
CA ALA A 268 10.67 -5.77 -9.81
C ALA A 268 12.19 -5.66 -9.95
N HIS A 269 12.68 -5.08 -11.07
CA HIS A 269 14.10 -4.77 -11.24
C HIS A 269 14.60 -3.74 -10.21
N HIS A 270 13.80 -2.70 -9.90
CA HIS A 270 14.16 -1.71 -8.89
C HIS A 270 14.36 -2.37 -7.53
N ARG A 271 13.39 -3.19 -7.12
CA ARG A 271 13.41 -3.89 -5.83
C ARG A 271 14.50 -4.95 -5.75
N LEU A 272 14.74 -5.69 -6.84
CA LEU A 272 15.87 -6.61 -6.94
C LEU A 272 17.21 -5.87 -6.78
N GLY A 273 17.35 -4.70 -7.38
CA GLY A 273 18.53 -3.84 -7.21
C GLY A 273 18.72 -3.37 -5.76
N LEU A 274 17.64 -3.04 -5.05
CA LEU A 274 17.70 -2.75 -3.61
C LEU A 274 18.11 -3.96 -2.78
N ALA A 275 17.53 -5.13 -3.06
CA ALA A 275 17.87 -6.36 -2.36
C ALA A 275 19.35 -6.75 -2.56
N PHE A 276 19.90 -6.57 -3.76
CA PHE A 276 21.33 -6.75 -4.02
C PHE A 276 22.20 -5.73 -3.28
N LEU A 277 21.75 -4.48 -3.22
CA LEU A 277 22.47 -3.45 -2.48
C LEU A 277 22.53 -3.78 -0.98
N ASP A 278 21.44 -4.28 -0.39
CA ASP A 278 21.41 -4.72 1.01
C ASP A 278 22.33 -5.93 1.29
N GLN A 279 22.67 -6.71 0.25
CA GLN A 279 23.69 -7.77 0.32
C GLN A 279 25.12 -7.27 0.02
N GLY A 280 25.30 -5.99 -0.32
CA GLY A 280 26.58 -5.45 -0.76
C GLY A 280 27.01 -5.90 -2.17
N GLN A 281 26.11 -6.50 -2.95
CA GLN A 281 26.37 -6.92 -4.33
C GLN A 281 26.21 -5.73 -5.29
N LEU A 282 27.13 -4.78 -5.20
CA LEU A 282 27.00 -3.47 -5.86
C LEU A 282 26.93 -3.54 -7.39
N ALA A 283 27.61 -4.51 -8.02
CA ALA A 283 27.60 -4.65 -9.48
C ALA A 283 26.23 -5.13 -9.98
N ASP A 284 25.65 -6.14 -9.31
CA ASP A 284 24.32 -6.65 -9.62
C ASP A 284 23.25 -5.59 -9.31
N ALA A 285 23.37 -4.87 -8.18
CA ALA A 285 22.49 -3.77 -7.83
C ALA A 285 22.45 -2.68 -8.92
N GLN A 286 23.63 -2.30 -9.45
CA GLN A 286 23.71 -1.32 -10.53
C GLN A 286 23.00 -1.83 -11.79
N LEU A 287 23.27 -3.07 -12.20
CA LEU A 287 22.68 -3.67 -13.40
C LEU A 287 21.15 -3.65 -13.34
N GLU A 288 20.58 -4.09 -12.22
CA GLU A 288 19.12 -4.16 -12.05
C GLU A 288 18.48 -2.78 -11.98
N LEU A 289 19.13 -1.81 -11.33
CA LEU A 289 18.65 -0.42 -11.32
C LEU A 289 18.74 0.25 -12.70
N GLU A 290 19.73 -0.10 -13.52
CA GLU A 290 19.82 0.34 -14.91
C GLU A 290 18.69 -0.28 -15.77
N GLN A 291 18.34 -1.56 -15.56
CA GLN A 291 17.17 -2.17 -16.20
C GLN A 291 15.87 -1.46 -15.79
N ALA A 292 15.67 -1.26 -14.49
CA ALA A 292 14.51 -0.55 -13.96
C ALA A 292 14.39 0.88 -14.52
N LEU A 293 15.52 1.58 -14.62
CA LEU A 293 15.57 2.94 -15.18
C LEU A 293 15.33 2.95 -16.70
N SER A 294 15.74 1.91 -17.42
CA SER A 294 15.46 1.81 -18.87
C SER A 294 13.96 1.72 -19.15
N LEU A 295 13.21 1.02 -18.29
CA LEU A 295 11.76 0.88 -18.36
C LEU A 295 11.03 2.12 -17.83
N ARG A 296 11.56 2.77 -16.78
CA ARG A 296 11.02 4.02 -16.22
C ARG A 296 12.08 5.11 -16.09
N PRO A 297 12.41 5.83 -17.19
CA PRO A 297 13.52 6.79 -17.20
C PRO A 297 13.31 8.00 -16.30
N ASN A 298 12.06 8.30 -15.91
CA ASN A 298 11.70 9.45 -15.10
C ASN A 298 11.22 9.05 -13.69
N ALA A 299 11.88 8.08 -13.08
CA ALA A 299 11.59 7.61 -11.73
C ALA A 299 12.65 8.11 -10.73
N PRO A 300 12.38 9.18 -9.94
CA PRO A 300 13.37 9.75 -9.00
C PRO A 300 13.92 8.74 -8.00
N ALA A 301 13.08 7.82 -7.52
CA ALA A 301 13.49 6.77 -6.59
C ALA A 301 14.51 5.81 -7.20
N ILE A 302 14.31 5.38 -8.45
CA ILE A 302 15.27 4.51 -9.16
C ILE A 302 16.58 5.27 -9.40
N ILE A 303 16.49 6.50 -9.89
CA ILE A 303 17.66 7.36 -10.15
C ILE A 303 18.49 7.59 -8.88
N SER A 304 17.84 7.91 -7.76
CA SER A 304 18.53 8.12 -6.49
C SER A 304 19.16 6.82 -5.97
N ASN A 305 18.48 5.68 -6.09
CA ASN A 305 19.06 4.40 -5.67
C ASN A 305 20.25 3.99 -6.55
N LEU A 306 20.22 4.27 -7.84
CA LEU A 306 21.38 4.08 -8.71
C LEU A 306 22.53 5.00 -8.28
N GLY A 307 22.21 6.26 -7.91
CA GLY A 307 23.17 7.18 -7.29
C GLY A 307 23.79 6.61 -6.01
N ARG A 308 22.97 5.98 -5.14
CA ARG A 308 23.43 5.33 -3.91
C ARG A 308 24.41 4.20 -4.21
N VAL A 309 24.08 3.31 -5.15
CA VAL A 309 25.00 2.24 -5.60
C VAL A 309 26.32 2.82 -6.11
N LEU A 310 26.27 3.84 -6.97
CA LEU A 310 27.49 4.45 -7.52
C LEU A 310 28.35 5.14 -6.46
N ALA A 311 27.73 5.76 -5.44
CA ALA A 311 28.45 6.34 -4.31
C ALA A 311 29.19 5.27 -3.50
N GLU A 312 28.55 4.13 -3.24
CA GLU A 312 29.17 2.98 -2.54
C GLU A 312 30.29 2.33 -3.37
N GLN A 313 30.18 2.37 -4.69
CA GLN A 313 31.26 2.00 -5.61
C GLN A 313 32.36 3.07 -5.75
N GLN A 314 32.34 4.13 -4.94
CA GLN A 314 33.29 5.26 -4.97
C GLN A 314 33.26 6.10 -6.26
N GLN A 315 32.22 6.00 -7.07
CA GLN A 315 32.01 6.80 -8.28
C GLN A 315 31.25 8.09 -7.96
N GLN A 316 31.85 8.93 -7.12
CA GLN A 316 31.21 10.10 -6.50
C GLN A 316 30.63 11.09 -7.51
N ASP A 317 31.37 11.45 -8.57
CA ASP A 317 30.91 12.42 -9.58
C ASP A 317 29.63 11.95 -10.29
N ARG A 318 29.55 10.65 -10.60
CA ARG A 318 28.36 10.06 -11.23
C ARG A 318 27.19 9.98 -10.26
N ALA A 319 27.46 9.66 -8.99
CA ALA A 319 26.44 9.64 -7.95
C ALA A 319 25.82 11.03 -7.74
N ILE A 320 26.64 12.08 -7.62
CA ILE A 320 26.21 13.47 -7.50
C ILE A 320 25.30 13.87 -8.67
N ALA A 321 25.68 13.54 -9.91
CA ALA A 321 24.88 13.84 -11.08
C ALA A 321 23.49 13.15 -11.04
N LEU A 322 23.42 11.90 -10.58
CA LEU A 322 22.16 11.19 -10.42
C LEU A 322 21.30 11.77 -9.30
N PHE A 323 21.86 12.09 -8.14
CA PHE A 323 21.08 12.73 -7.07
C PHE A 323 20.53 14.09 -7.49
N GLN A 324 21.33 14.90 -8.20
CA GLN A 324 20.87 16.16 -8.77
C GLN A 324 19.73 15.95 -9.78
N ARG A 325 19.83 14.95 -10.65
CA ARG A 325 18.75 14.59 -11.58
C ARG A 325 17.48 14.15 -10.84
N ALA A 326 17.60 13.35 -9.78
CA ALA A 326 16.46 12.95 -8.96
C ALA A 326 15.78 14.17 -8.32
N LEU A 327 16.56 15.17 -7.87
CA LEU A 327 16.05 16.41 -7.28
C LEU A 327 15.45 17.37 -8.30
N ILE A 328 15.90 17.37 -9.55
CA ILE A 328 15.23 18.11 -10.64
C ILE A 328 13.80 17.57 -10.84
N LEU A 329 13.64 16.23 -10.82
CA LEU A 329 12.34 15.60 -11.01
C LEU A 329 11.46 15.65 -9.75
N ARG A 330 12.06 15.62 -8.56
CA ARG A 330 11.38 15.72 -7.26
C ARG A 330 12.18 16.58 -6.29
N PRO A 331 11.95 17.91 -6.26
CA PRO A 331 12.73 18.83 -5.43
C PRO A 331 12.67 18.55 -3.93
N ASN A 332 11.57 17.98 -3.43
CA ASN A 332 11.38 17.66 -2.02
C ASN A 332 11.76 16.21 -1.69
N PHE A 333 12.62 15.57 -2.49
CA PHE A 333 13.04 14.19 -2.23
C PHE A 333 14.13 14.12 -1.15
N ALA A 334 13.70 14.02 0.10
CA ALA A 334 14.58 14.03 1.27
C ALA A 334 15.76 13.05 1.15
N GLU A 335 15.51 11.80 0.75
CA GLU A 335 16.56 10.78 0.65
C GLU A 335 17.63 11.15 -0.40
N ALA A 336 17.25 11.69 -1.55
CA ALA A 336 18.20 12.17 -2.55
C ALA A 336 19.04 13.35 -2.04
N ARG A 337 18.45 14.25 -1.22
CA ARG A 337 19.19 15.35 -0.57
C ARG A 337 20.22 14.83 0.42
N PHE A 338 19.83 13.83 1.24
CA PHE A 338 20.74 13.20 2.19
C PHE A 338 21.96 12.60 1.49
N TYR A 339 21.77 11.81 0.43
CA TYR A 339 22.90 11.20 -0.27
C TYR A 339 23.70 12.20 -1.10
N LEU A 340 23.06 13.22 -1.67
CA LEU A 340 23.78 14.32 -2.33
C LEU A 340 24.69 15.05 -1.34
N ALA A 341 24.17 15.40 -0.16
CA ALA A 341 24.94 16.04 0.90
C ALA A 341 26.16 15.19 1.29
N ALA A 342 25.94 13.89 1.55
CA ALA A 342 27.00 12.95 1.89
C ALA A 342 28.09 12.85 0.80
N SER A 343 27.69 12.90 -0.48
CA SER A 343 28.61 12.82 -1.61
C SER A 343 29.42 14.11 -1.83
N LEU A 344 28.91 15.25 -1.35
CA LEU A 344 29.53 16.57 -1.51
C LEU A 344 30.48 16.96 -0.38
N GLU A 345 30.53 16.23 0.74
CA GLU A 345 31.23 16.69 1.95
C GLU A 345 32.71 17.06 1.73
N GLN A 346 33.39 16.33 0.85
CA GLN A 346 34.82 16.51 0.57
C GLN A 346 35.10 17.53 -0.55
N THR A 347 34.13 17.80 -1.42
CA THR A 347 34.32 18.59 -2.65
C THR A 347 33.62 19.95 -2.58
N ASP A 348 32.51 20.05 -1.86
CA ASP A 348 31.73 21.27 -1.64
C ASP A 348 31.03 21.22 -0.28
N THR A 349 31.82 21.41 0.79
CA THR A 349 31.32 21.34 2.18
C THR A 349 30.19 22.33 2.46
N ARG A 350 30.21 23.51 1.83
CA ARG A 350 29.14 24.51 2.01
C ARG A 350 27.82 23.97 1.47
N ARG A 351 27.82 23.46 0.25
CA ARG A 351 26.61 22.88 -0.34
C ARG A 351 26.17 21.60 0.36
N ALA A 352 27.11 20.79 0.86
CA ALA A 352 26.77 19.62 1.66
C ALA A 352 25.95 19.99 2.91
N ILE A 353 26.35 21.06 3.63
CA ILE A 353 25.59 21.57 4.78
C ILE A 353 24.19 22.03 4.36
N GLU A 354 24.07 22.81 3.28
CA GLU A 354 22.78 23.31 2.77
C GLU A 354 21.80 22.15 2.44
N GLU A 355 22.29 21.09 1.79
CA GLU A 355 21.48 19.92 1.44
C GLU A 355 21.10 19.10 2.69
N TYR A 356 21.99 18.99 3.68
CA TYR A 356 21.66 18.36 4.96
C TYR A 356 20.61 19.13 5.76
N GLU A 357 20.73 20.45 5.84
CA GLU A 357 19.75 21.30 6.51
C GLU A 357 18.39 21.20 5.83
N THR A 358 18.36 21.15 4.49
CA THR A 358 17.12 20.93 3.75
C THR A 358 16.54 19.54 3.99
N TYR A 359 17.37 18.49 4.03
CA TYR A 359 16.93 17.14 4.41
C TYR A 359 16.27 17.17 5.80
N LEU A 360 16.92 17.77 6.80
CA LEU A 360 16.41 17.85 8.18
C LEU A 360 15.03 18.54 8.23
N ALA A 361 14.86 19.65 7.50
CA ALA A 361 13.58 20.35 7.42
C ALA A 361 12.46 19.49 6.78
N LEU A 362 12.80 18.63 5.82
CA LEU A 362 11.83 17.75 5.16
C LEU A 362 11.41 16.54 6.00
N VAL A 363 12.25 16.11 6.96
CA VAL A 363 11.99 14.90 7.75
C VAL A 363 11.70 15.18 9.23
N GLU A 364 11.56 16.45 9.61
CA GLU A 364 11.27 16.83 10.99
C GLU A 364 10.01 16.12 11.51
N GLY A 365 10.11 15.57 12.72
CA GLY A 365 9.00 14.86 13.36
C GLY A 365 8.68 13.47 12.80
N ILE A 366 9.41 12.97 11.78
CA ILE A 366 9.18 11.63 11.21
C ILE A 366 9.89 10.56 12.07
N PRO A 367 9.16 9.69 12.82
CA PRO A 367 9.79 8.78 13.77
C PRO A 367 10.76 7.78 13.12
N ARG A 368 10.43 7.28 11.92
CA ARG A 368 11.29 6.35 11.15
C ARG A 368 12.62 6.96 10.73
N GLU A 369 12.71 8.29 10.61
CA GLU A 369 13.95 8.99 10.24
C GLU A 369 14.78 9.39 11.47
N ALA A 370 14.32 9.15 12.71
CA ALA A 370 14.97 9.63 13.93
C ALA A 370 16.45 9.25 14.05
N LYS A 371 16.82 8.04 13.60
CA LYS A 371 18.24 7.62 13.58
C LYS A 371 19.07 8.43 12.59
N ARG A 372 18.55 8.63 11.37
CA ARG A 372 19.23 9.37 10.29
C ARG A 372 19.28 10.87 10.60
N ILE A 373 18.23 11.44 11.20
CA ILE A 373 18.20 12.82 11.71
C ILE A 373 19.32 13.05 12.72
N ARG A 374 19.45 12.19 13.74
CA ARG A 374 20.55 12.31 14.73
C ARG A 374 21.92 12.24 14.07
N PHE A 375 22.10 11.32 13.13
CA PHE A 375 23.34 11.21 12.37
C PHE A 375 23.66 12.51 11.60
N VAL A 376 22.68 13.08 10.89
CA VAL A 376 22.87 14.30 10.11
C VAL A 376 23.14 15.51 11.00
N LEU A 377 22.45 15.66 12.12
CA LEU A 377 22.70 16.76 13.08
C LEU A 377 24.16 16.77 13.57
N GLU A 378 24.68 15.61 13.97
CA GLU A 378 26.08 15.48 14.40
C GLU A 378 27.07 15.63 13.25
N ARG A 379 26.66 15.31 12.02
CA ARG A 379 27.49 15.54 10.84
C ARG A 379 27.60 17.03 10.51
N VAL A 380 26.47 17.75 10.52
CA VAL A 380 26.41 19.19 10.25
C VAL A 380 27.24 19.99 11.25
N LYS A 381 27.14 19.70 12.57
CA LYS A 381 27.99 20.35 13.60
C LYS A 381 29.47 20.21 13.29
N ARG A 382 29.91 18.98 12.99
CA ARG A 382 31.31 18.70 12.62
C ARG A 382 31.75 19.45 11.36
N LEU A 383 30.91 19.53 10.33
CA LEU A 383 31.23 20.25 9.09
C LEU A 383 31.29 21.77 9.32
N LYS A 384 30.56 22.31 10.31
CA LYS A 384 30.63 23.73 10.73
C LYS A 384 31.80 24.04 11.68
N GLY A 385 32.44 23.01 12.26
CA GLY A 385 33.50 23.16 13.25
C GLY A 385 32.98 23.48 14.67
N GLU A 386 31.76 23.06 14.99
CA GLU A 386 31.07 23.27 16.28
C GLU A 386 31.20 22.10 17.26
#